data_AF-A0A956MUA2-F1
#
_entry.id   AF-A0A956MUA2-F1
#
_cell.length_a   1.000
_cell.length_b   1.000
_cell.length_c   1.000
_cell.angle_alpha   90.00
_cell.angle_beta   90.00
_cell.angle_gamma   90.00
#
_symmetry.space_group_name_H-M   'P 1'
#
loop_
_entity.id
_entity.type
_entity.pdbx_description
1 polymer ?
#
loop_
_entity_poly.entity_id
_entity_poly.type
_entity_poly.pdbx_seq_one_letter_code
_entity_poly.pdbx_strand_id
1 'polypeptide(L)'
;MKPNQKFYLATCLSLIMTIVPAMAFSQTEALPTETSMLFSGSGNCAFCHTSNGVALTDSKGIDLSISTDWRATMMGNSARDPLWQAKVESEVMENPALKALIEDKCTTCHAPMGRTQAVHDGASGYSIEAMRTNALAMDGVSCTACHQIQPENLGTDASFSGKYQIEDTRQIFGPYQDVVPMPMMHHTGYTPQYGEHIHKSELCATCHTLFTPFVDDEGEIAGMFPEQTPYLEWQNSIFSQKEIHCQDCHMPRIDEAVKISSMPPWIGTQSPFWRHQFVGGNAFMLQIIRDNAAEIGATATAAQFDKTIAQTRMQLREKTASLNVQPSRKGGQLLLEVEIANRTGHKFPTGFPGRRAWLHVLVQNDNGEKIFESGAFDQNGRIQNLTSIFEPHYDFISSENQAQIYETVMTDVNDELTFTLLRAAKYKKDNRLPPRGFVSTAKRIADVAIHGAAAGDANFNRDDKNEGTGRDLVTYQIAVPATTKNLKFMVELLYQTAKPAFVDDLLMHDTPAVARFSKYFHGASKAPEVIAHMAGAL
;
A
#
# COMPACT_ATOMS: atom_id res chain seq x y z
N MET A 1 76.11 23.34 -54.83
CA MET A 1 75.27 24.51 -54.50
C MET A 1 73.86 24.02 -54.22
N LYS A 2 73.45 23.98 -52.94
CA LYS A 2 72.12 23.50 -52.50
C LYS A 2 71.19 24.71 -52.29
N PRO A 3 69.94 24.70 -52.78
CA PRO A 3 68.99 25.77 -52.51
C PRO A 3 68.09 25.46 -51.30
N ASN A 4 67.72 26.53 -50.60
CA ASN A 4 66.94 26.61 -49.37
C ASN A 4 65.53 26.00 -49.48
N GLN A 5 65.16 25.17 -48.50
CA GLN A 5 63.76 24.86 -48.17
C GLN A 5 63.44 25.39 -46.78
N LYS A 6 62.44 26.28 -46.72
CA LYS A 6 61.88 26.84 -45.48
C LYS A 6 60.92 25.84 -44.84
N PHE A 7 61.14 25.50 -43.58
CA PHE A 7 60.19 24.75 -42.75
C PHE A 7 59.16 25.71 -42.15
N TYR A 8 57.87 25.45 -42.40
CA TYR A 8 56.75 26.07 -41.69
C TYR A 8 56.34 25.15 -40.53
N LEU A 9 56.37 25.69 -39.31
CA LEU A 9 55.88 25.04 -38.09
C LEU A 9 54.35 25.20 -38.06
N ALA A 10 53.60 24.09 -38.13
CA ALA A 10 52.15 24.09 -37.95
C ALA A 10 51.80 23.83 -36.49
N THR A 11 51.13 24.79 -35.86
CA THR A 11 50.58 24.71 -34.50
C THR A 11 49.31 23.86 -34.49
N CYS A 12 49.33 22.72 -33.79
CA CYS A 12 48.13 21.92 -33.50
C CYS A 12 47.34 22.59 -32.36
N LEU A 13 46.13 23.07 -32.66
CA LEU A 13 45.14 23.50 -31.67
C LEU A 13 44.30 22.28 -31.26
N SER A 14 44.49 21.80 -30.04
CA SER A 14 43.69 20.71 -29.44
C SER A 14 42.33 21.26 -28.99
N LEU A 15 41.25 20.91 -29.67
CA LEU A 15 39.88 21.25 -29.28
C LEU A 15 39.41 20.27 -28.18
N ILE A 16 39.38 20.71 -26.92
CA ILE A 16 38.75 19.94 -25.83
C ILE A 16 37.24 20.08 -25.98
N MET A 17 36.60 19.04 -26.51
CA MET A 17 35.14 18.96 -26.60
C MET A 17 34.62 18.47 -25.24
N THR A 18 34.15 19.39 -24.41
CA THR A 18 33.43 19.06 -23.17
C THR A 18 32.10 18.43 -23.53
N ILE A 19 31.97 17.11 -23.36
CA ILE A 19 30.70 16.39 -23.42
C ILE A 19 29.91 16.78 -22.17
N VAL A 20 28.95 17.70 -22.33
CA VAL A 20 27.90 17.91 -21.34
C VAL A 20 26.94 16.73 -21.47
N PRO A 21 26.70 15.92 -20.42
CA PRO A 21 25.70 14.88 -20.50
C PRO A 21 24.34 15.55 -20.69
N ALA A 22 23.65 15.19 -21.78
CA ALA A 22 22.26 15.56 -21.96
C ALA A 22 21.47 14.99 -20.77
N MET A 23 20.98 15.87 -19.89
CA MET A 23 19.94 15.49 -18.95
C MET A 23 18.73 15.05 -19.78
N ALA A 24 18.51 13.74 -19.87
CA ALA A 24 17.26 13.20 -20.35
C ALA A 24 16.19 13.62 -19.33
N PHE A 25 15.46 14.69 -19.63
CA PHE A 25 14.19 14.95 -18.96
C PHE A 25 13.29 13.76 -19.30
N SER A 26 13.04 12.90 -18.31
CA SER A 26 12.01 11.87 -18.41
C SER A 26 10.69 12.57 -18.73
N GLN A 27 10.21 12.45 -19.96
CA GLN A 27 8.87 12.90 -20.32
C GLN A 27 7.90 11.92 -19.67
N THR A 28 7.27 12.36 -18.58
CA THR A 28 6.14 11.65 -17.98
C THR A 28 5.00 11.56 -18.97
N GLU A 29 4.29 10.43 -19.01
CA GLU A 29 3.08 10.32 -19.82
C GLU A 29 2.02 11.35 -19.40
N ALA A 30 1.31 11.89 -20.39
CA ALA A 30 0.15 12.74 -20.13
C ALA A 30 -0.97 11.93 -19.45
N LEU A 31 -1.84 12.60 -18.71
CA LEU A 31 -3.06 11.94 -18.22
C LEU A 31 -3.96 11.58 -19.42
N PRO A 32 -4.55 10.37 -19.44
CA PRO A 32 -5.52 9.95 -20.44
C PRO A 32 -6.68 10.93 -20.61
N THR A 33 -7.08 11.20 -21.85
CA THR A 33 -8.23 12.05 -22.21
C THR A 33 -9.32 11.28 -22.95
N GLU A 34 -9.11 9.98 -23.15
CA GLU A 34 -10.04 9.06 -23.77
C GLU A 34 -11.36 9.01 -22.99
N THR A 35 -12.45 8.76 -23.72
CA THR A 35 -13.78 8.64 -23.14
C THR A 35 -14.48 7.41 -23.71
N SER A 36 -15.26 6.75 -22.89
CA SER A 36 -16.16 5.66 -23.28
C SER A 36 -17.61 6.03 -22.95
N MET A 37 -18.55 5.09 -23.06
CA MET A 37 -19.94 5.35 -22.66
C MET A 37 -20.01 5.75 -21.17
N LEU A 38 -19.38 4.96 -20.30
CA LEU A 38 -19.43 5.15 -18.85
C LEU A 38 -18.32 6.06 -18.31
N PHE A 39 -17.13 6.11 -18.92
CA PHE A 39 -15.93 6.67 -18.27
C PHE A 39 -15.26 7.79 -19.06
N SER A 40 -14.46 8.58 -18.33
CA SER A 40 -13.56 9.58 -18.89
C SER A 40 -12.20 9.49 -18.19
N GLY A 41 -11.13 9.61 -18.96
CA GLY A 41 -9.78 9.68 -18.41
C GLY A 41 -9.58 10.89 -17.51
N SER A 42 -8.69 10.75 -16.53
CA SER A 42 -8.35 11.77 -15.53
C SER A 42 -7.85 13.09 -16.12
N GLY A 43 -7.32 13.09 -17.34
CA GLY A 43 -6.85 14.30 -18.03
C GLY A 43 -7.97 15.30 -18.29
N ASN A 44 -9.18 14.82 -18.59
CA ASN A 44 -10.36 15.68 -18.78
C ASN A 44 -10.80 16.32 -17.45
N CYS A 45 -10.61 15.64 -16.32
CA CYS A 45 -10.87 16.19 -14.99
C CYS A 45 -9.79 17.20 -14.57
N ALA A 46 -8.52 16.89 -14.87
CA ALA A 46 -7.37 17.71 -14.52
C ALA A 46 -7.40 19.10 -15.14
N PHE A 47 -8.09 19.29 -16.28
CA PHE A 47 -8.29 20.59 -16.89
C PHE A 47 -8.89 21.63 -15.92
N CYS A 48 -9.89 21.22 -15.15
CA CYS A 48 -10.55 22.08 -14.15
C CYS A 48 -9.99 21.87 -12.74
N HIS A 49 -9.54 20.66 -12.42
CA HIS A 49 -9.13 20.24 -11.08
C HIS A 49 -7.62 20.26 -10.84
N THR A 50 -6.94 21.22 -11.47
CA THR A 50 -5.52 21.54 -11.25
C THR A 50 -5.38 23.02 -10.85
N SER A 51 -4.40 23.28 -10.00
CA SER A 51 -4.11 24.60 -9.46
C SER A 51 -3.63 25.56 -10.54
N ASN A 52 -4.11 26.80 -10.44
CA ASN A 52 -3.62 27.93 -11.22
C ASN A 52 -3.11 29.08 -10.32
N GLY A 53 -2.78 28.77 -9.06
CA GLY A 53 -2.39 29.73 -8.03
C GLY A 53 -3.55 30.45 -7.35
N VAL A 54 -4.80 30.20 -7.75
CA VAL A 54 -6.01 30.72 -7.12
C VAL A 54 -6.99 29.61 -6.80
N ALA A 55 -7.39 28.82 -7.81
CA ALA A 55 -8.11 27.58 -7.59
C ALA A 55 -7.16 26.49 -7.12
N LEU A 56 -7.65 25.59 -6.26
CA LEU A 56 -6.90 24.46 -5.71
C LEU A 56 -5.55 24.88 -5.15
N THR A 57 -5.54 25.98 -4.41
CA THR A 57 -4.39 26.49 -3.68
C THR A 57 -4.85 26.85 -2.28
N ASP A 58 -4.14 26.40 -1.25
CA ASP A 58 -4.45 26.78 0.13
C ASP A 58 -4.03 28.22 0.44
N SER A 59 -4.45 28.71 1.61
CA SER A 59 -4.07 30.03 2.13
C SER A 59 -2.55 30.26 2.28
N LYS A 60 -1.74 29.20 2.24
CA LYS A 60 -0.27 29.25 2.31
C LYS A 60 0.39 29.10 0.94
N GLY A 61 -0.38 29.02 -0.14
CA GLY A 61 0.14 28.82 -1.50
C GLY A 61 0.48 27.37 -1.84
N ILE A 62 0.10 26.39 -1.03
CA ILE A 62 0.30 24.97 -1.31
C ILE A 62 -0.70 24.51 -2.38
N ASP A 63 -0.18 23.78 -3.36
CA ASP A 63 -0.98 23.12 -4.40
C ASP A 63 -1.88 22.02 -3.81
N LEU A 64 -3.20 22.16 -4.04
CA LEU A 64 -4.27 21.22 -3.68
C LEU A 64 -4.85 20.48 -4.89
N SER A 65 -4.17 20.50 -6.04
CA SER A 65 -4.59 19.81 -7.26
C SER A 65 -4.92 18.35 -6.98
N ILE A 66 -6.16 17.98 -7.28
CA ILE A 66 -6.68 16.62 -7.07
C ILE A 66 -5.90 15.62 -7.93
N SER A 67 -5.68 15.97 -9.20
CA SER A 67 -4.93 15.16 -10.16
C SER A 67 -3.47 14.95 -9.74
N THR A 68 -2.83 15.99 -9.19
CA THR A 68 -1.44 15.94 -8.70
C THR A 68 -1.29 15.01 -7.51
N ASP A 69 -2.19 15.10 -6.52
CA ASP A 69 -2.14 14.22 -5.35
C ASP A 69 -2.42 12.77 -5.76
N TRP A 70 -3.47 12.52 -6.56
CA TRP A 70 -3.91 11.18 -6.94
C TRP A 70 -2.92 10.42 -7.85
N ARG A 71 -2.36 11.07 -8.89
CA ARG A 71 -1.62 10.37 -9.95
C ARG A 71 -0.33 9.69 -9.47
N ALA A 72 0.22 10.15 -8.35
CA ALA A 72 1.41 9.58 -7.72
C ALA A 72 1.09 8.52 -6.65
N THR A 73 -0.19 8.17 -6.45
CA THR A 73 -0.61 7.15 -5.48
C THR A 73 -0.60 5.75 -6.09
N MET A 74 -0.73 4.72 -5.25
CA MET A 74 -0.96 3.35 -5.74
C MET A 74 -2.32 3.21 -6.45
N MET A 75 -3.32 4.05 -6.18
CA MET A 75 -4.59 4.05 -6.91
C MET A 75 -4.41 4.52 -8.35
N GLY A 76 -3.68 5.62 -8.57
CA GLY A 76 -3.35 6.12 -9.92
C GLY A 76 -2.38 5.23 -10.69
N ASN A 77 -1.75 4.26 -10.02
CA ASN A 77 -0.81 3.31 -10.61
C ASN A 77 -1.26 1.85 -10.44
N SER A 78 -2.52 1.60 -10.08
CA SER A 78 -2.99 0.25 -9.71
C SER A 78 -2.87 -0.76 -10.84
N ALA A 79 -3.15 -0.34 -12.09
CA ALA A 79 -2.98 -1.15 -13.29
C ALA A 79 -1.52 -1.23 -13.76
N ARG A 80 -0.66 -0.29 -13.31
CA ARG A 80 0.76 -0.18 -13.68
C ARG A 80 1.70 -0.85 -12.70
N ASP A 81 1.22 -1.21 -11.51
CA ASP A 81 2.03 -1.80 -10.45
C ASP A 81 2.73 -3.08 -10.95
N PRO A 82 4.08 -3.06 -11.06
CA PRO A 82 4.82 -4.19 -11.61
C PRO A 82 4.74 -5.42 -10.71
N LEU A 83 4.61 -5.24 -9.39
CA LEU A 83 4.45 -6.36 -8.47
C LEU A 83 3.10 -7.04 -8.68
N TRP A 84 2.04 -6.25 -8.81
CA TRP A 84 0.70 -6.77 -9.10
C TRP A 84 0.65 -7.50 -10.44
N GLN A 85 1.17 -6.89 -11.51
CA GLN A 85 1.18 -7.53 -12.83
C GLN A 85 1.97 -8.84 -12.83
N ALA A 86 3.13 -8.87 -12.16
CA ALA A 86 3.92 -10.09 -11.99
C ALA A 86 3.13 -11.17 -11.26
N LYS A 87 2.43 -10.80 -10.17
CA LYS A 87 1.63 -11.75 -9.41
C LYS A 87 0.44 -12.28 -10.21
N VAL A 88 -0.29 -11.44 -10.93
CA VAL A 88 -1.38 -11.92 -11.80
C VAL A 88 -0.86 -12.89 -12.85
N GLU A 89 0.26 -12.57 -13.50
CA GLU A 89 0.84 -13.44 -14.53
C GLU A 89 1.36 -14.76 -13.94
N SER A 90 1.92 -14.76 -12.73
CA SER A 90 2.34 -16.01 -12.06
C SER A 90 1.13 -16.88 -11.68
N GLU A 91 0.04 -16.30 -11.17
CA GLU A 91 -1.19 -17.05 -10.85
C GLU A 91 -1.80 -17.69 -12.11
N VAL A 92 -1.77 -16.97 -13.24
CA VAL A 92 -2.19 -17.50 -14.56
C VAL A 92 -1.27 -18.61 -15.05
N MET A 93 0.04 -18.50 -14.82
CA MET A 93 1.01 -19.53 -15.20
C MET A 93 0.76 -20.84 -14.44
N GLU A 94 0.50 -20.75 -13.14
CA GLU A 94 0.16 -21.90 -12.28
C GLU A 94 -1.22 -22.48 -12.59
N ASN A 95 -2.19 -21.64 -12.97
CA ASN A 95 -3.58 -22.04 -13.20
C ASN A 95 -4.08 -21.62 -14.60
N PRO A 96 -3.52 -22.15 -15.70
CA PRO A 96 -3.81 -21.68 -17.04
C PRO A 96 -5.27 -21.88 -17.46
N ALA A 97 -5.93 -22.93 -16.94
CA ALA A 97 -7.36 -23.18 -17.16
C ALA A 97 -8.25 -22.06 -16.58
N LEU A 98 -7.78 -21.35 -15.56
CA LEU A 98 -8.49 -20.27 -14.87
C LEU A 98 -8.07 -18.88 -15.33
N LYS A 99 -7.27 -18.76 -16.40
CA LYS A 99 -6.77 -17.47 -16.90
C LYS A 99 -7.84 -16.38 -16.98
N ALA A 100 -8.97 -16.67 -17.61
CA ALA A 100 -10.04 -15.69 -17.79
C ALA A 100 -10.64 -15.22 -16.45
N LEU A 101 -10.81 -16.15 -15.49
CA LEU A 101 -11.32 -15.85 -14.16
C LEU A 101 -10.33 -14.98 -13.38
N ILE A 102 -9.05 -15.34 -13.39
CA ILE A 102 -7.99 -14.62 -12.66
C ILE A 102 -7.89 -13.18 -13.16
N GLU A 103 -7.74 -13.01 -14.48
CA GLU A 103 -7.56 -11.68 -15.05
C GLU A 103 -8.77 -10.77 -14.84
N ASP A 104 -9.99 -11.28 -15.01
CA ASP A 104 -11.21 -10.50 -14.75
C ASP A 104 -11.33 -10.11 -13.27
N LYS A 105 -11.07 -11.07 -12.38
CA LYS A 105 -11.15 -10.85 -10.94
C LYS A 105 -10.18 -9.77 -10.48
N CYS A 106 -8.92 -9.84 -10.92
CA CYS A 106 -7.89 -8.90 -10.52
C CYS A 106 -8.13 -7.50 -11.12
N THR A 107 -8.56 -7.43 -12.37
CA THR A 107 -8.83 -6.15 -13.05
C THR A 107 -10.07 -5.42 -12.52
N THR A 108 -10.97 -6.12 -11.83
CA THR A 108 -12.14 -5.48 -11.19
C THR A 108 -11.73 -4.37 -10.22
N CYS A 109 -10.65 -4.56 -9.44
CA CYS A 109 -10.17 -3.54 -8.49
C CYS A 109 -8.96 -2.75 -9.01
N HIS A 110 -8.13 -3.33 -9.89
CA HIS A 110 -6.90 -2.68 -10.35
C HIS A 110 -7.05 -1.87 -11.64
N ALA A 111 -8.05 -2.18 -12.47
CA ALA A 111 -8.35 -1.47 -13.71
C ALA A 111 -9.87 -1.28 -13.89
N PRO A 112 -10.56 -0.70 -12.88
CA PRO A 112 -12.02 -0.73 -12.77
C PRO A 112 -12.74 -0.12 -13.97
N MET A 113 -12.23 0.98 -14.54
CA MET A 113 -12.89 1.65 -15.67
C MET A 113 -12.89 0.80 -16.94
N GLY A 114 -11.73 0.21 -17.29
CA GLY A 114 -11.62 -0.66 -18.46
C GLY A 114 -12.50 -1.91 -18.33
N ARG A 115 -12.43 -2.58 -17.18
CA ARG A 115 -13.19 -3.79 -16.90
C ARG A 115 -14.69 -3.53 -16.89
N THR A 116 -15.15 -2.50 -16.15
CA THR A 116 -16.59 -2.17 -16.08
C THR A 116 -17.13 -1.75 -17.43
N GLN A 117 -16.38 -0.99 -18.24
CA GLN A 117 -16.79 -0.65 -19.60
C GLN A 117 -16.93 -1.90 -20.47
N ALA A 118 -15.94 -2.80 -20.45
CA ALA A 118 -15.99 -4.02 -21.26
C ALA A 118 -17.21 -4.88 -20.91
N VAL A 119 -17.53 -5.04 -19.63
CA VAL A 119 -18.73 -5.78 -19.18
C VAL A 119 -20.02 -5.08 -19.62
N HIS A 120 -20.06 -3.75 -19.52
CA HIS A 120 -21.20 -2.96 -20.03
C HIS A 120 -21.40 -3.17 -21.54
N ASP A 121 -20.31 -3.27 -22.31
CA ASP A 121 -20.33 -3.53 -23.76
C ASP A 121 -20.63 -5.01 -24.09
N GLY A 122 -20.91 -5.85 -23.09
CA GLY A 122 -21.33 -7.25 -23.25
C GLY A 122 -20.21 -8.28 -23.13
N ALA A 123 -18.99 -7.90 -22.73
CA ALA A 123 -17.92 -8.86 -22.46
C ALA A 123 -18.20 -9.67 -21.18
N SER A 124 -17.86 -10.96 -21.19
CA SER A 124 -17.99 -11.84 -20.02
C SER A 124 -16.84 -11.69 -19.01
N GLY A 125 -15.77 -10.98 -19.37
CA GLY A 125 -14.63 -10.69 -18.52
C GLY A 125 -13.62 -9.79 -19.19
N TYR A 126 -12.55 -9.44 -18.49
CA TYR A 126 -11.54 -8.49 -18.97
C TYR A 126 -10.11 -9.02 -18.78
N SER A 127 -9.36 -9.11 -19.88
CA SER A 127 -8.02 -9.68 -19.90
C SER A 127 -6.94 -8.65 -19.59
N ILE A 128 -5.76 -9.12 -19.12
CA ILE A 128 -4.59 -8.26 -18.93
C ILE A 128 -4.10 -7.67 -20.26
N GLU A 129 -4.26 -8.41 -21.36
CA GLU A 129 -3.90 -7.92 -22.69
C GLU A 129 -4.80 -6.75 -23.14
N ALA A 130 -6.11 -6.87 -22.92
CA ALA A 130 -7.05 -5.78 -23.19
C ALA A 130 -6.80 -4.56 -22.28
N MET A 131 -6.44 -4.80 -21.02
CA MET A 131 -6.06 -3.74 -20.08
C MET A 131 -4.85 -2.94 -20.57
N ARG A 132 -3.77 -3.61 -20.99
CA ARG A 132 -2.49 -2.96 -21.38
C ARG A 132 -2.63 -1.97 -22.53
N THR A 133 -3.60 -2.19 -23.41
CA THR A 133 -3.84 -1.34 -24.60
C THR A 133 -4.97 -0.33 -24.42
N ASN A 134 -5.63 -0.32 -23.25
CA ASN A 134 -6.75 0.56 -22.96
C ASN A 134 -6.33 1.70 -22.02
N ALA A 135 -6.36 2.94 -22.52
CA ALA A 135 -5.94 4.11 -21.75
C ALA A 135 -6.77 4.34 -20.46
N LEU A 136 -8.08 4.05 -20.49
CA LEU A 136 -8.95 4.15 -19.30
C LEU A 136 -8.62 3.06 -18.27
N ALA A 137 -8.28 1.86 -18.73
CA ALA A 137 -7.86 0.78 -17.84
C ALA A 137 -6.50 1.12 -17.19
N MET A 138 -5.57 1.63 -18.00
CA MET A 138 -4.25 2.03 -17.54
C MET A 138 -4.31 3.26 -16.64
N ASP A 139 -5.33 4.11 -16.69
CA ASP A 139 -5.55 5.22 -15.74
C ASP A 139 -5.82 4.74 -14.29
N GLY A 140 -5.88 3.43 -14.04
CA GLY A 140 -5.97 2.84 -12.71
C GLY A 140 -7.32 3.08 -12.02
N VAL A 141 -7.33 3.16 -10.69
CA VAL A 141 -8.51 3.53 -9.91
C VAL A 141 -8.66 5.06 -9.97
N SER A 142 -9.33 5.54 -11.02
CA SER A 142 -9.41 6.96 -11.41
C SER A 142 -10.74 7.63 -11.02
N CYS A 143 -10.85 8.93 -11.30
CA CYS A 143 -11.91 9.83 -10.87
C CYS A 143 -13.31 9.28 -11.18
N THR A 144 -13.55 8.90 -12.44
CA THR A 144 -14.87 8.43 -12.89
C THR A 144 -15.16 6.98 -12.48
N ALA A 145 -14.19 6.24 -11.93
CA ALA A 145 -14.51 4.98 -11.26
C ALA A 145 -15.16 5.26 -9.90
N CYS A 146 -14.42 5.90 -8.99
CA CYS A 146 -14.87 6.09 -7.61
C CYS A 146 -16.11 6.98 -7.51
N HIS A 147 -16.14 8.09 -8.23
CA HIS A 147 -17.21 9.06 -8.08
C HIS A 147 -18.52 8.66 -8.79
N GLN A 148 -18.57 7.57 -9.55
CA GLN A 148 -19.81 7.05 -10.13
C GLN A 148 -20.42 5.90 -9.33
N ILE A 149 -19.70 5.39 -8.32
CA ILE A 149 -20.19 4.27 -7.51
C ILE A 149 -21.48 4.70 -6.83
N GLN A 150 -22.52 3.89 -7.01
CA GLN A 150 -23.84 4.12 -6.46
C GLN A 150 -23.91 3.70 -4.97
N PRO A 151 -24.79 4.31 -4.16
CA PRO A 151 -24.86 4.03 -2.73
C PRO A 151 -25.46 2.66 -2.38
N GLU A 152 -26.14 2.00 -3.31
CA GLU A 152 -26.89 0.77 -3.06
C GLU A 152 -25.96 -0.37 -2.62
N ASN A 153 -26.35 -1.02 -1.52
CA ASN A 153 -25.70 -2.21 -0.97
C ASN A 153 -24.25 -2.02 -0.49
N LEU A 154 -23.71 -0.79 -0.48
CA LEU A 154 -22.36 -0.53 0.03
C LEU A 154 -22.21 -1.01 1.48
N GLY A 155 -21.03 -1.55 1.81
CA GLY A 155 -20.77 -2.11 3.14
C GLY A 155 -21.36 -3.51 3.38
N THR A 156 -21.90 -4.15 2.34
CA THR A 156 -22.43 -5.53 2.38
C THR A 156 -21.74 -6.43 1.36
N ASP A 157 -21.94 -7.75 1.51
CA ASP A 157 -21.39 -8.77 0.60
C ASP A 157 -21.78 -8.56 -0.87
N ALA A 158 -22.89 -7.88 -1.14
CA ALA A 158 -23.31 -7.56 -2.50
C ALA A 158 -22.37 -6.53 -3.19
N SER A 159 -21.66 -5.69 -2.42
CA SER A 159 -20.76 -4.64 -2.93
C SER A 159 -19.27 -5.01 -2.88
N PHE A 160 -18.90 -5.93 -2.00
CA PHE A 160 -17.51 -6.33 -1.78
C PHE A 160 -16.89 -6.98 -3.00
N SER A 161 -15.56 -7.11 -2.99
CA SER A 161 -14.81 -7.83 -4.01
C SER A 161 -14.99 -7.26 -5.43
N GLY A 162 -15.12 -5.94 -5.51
CA GLY A 162 -15.25 -5.17 -6.74
C GLY A 162 -16.66 -5.15 -7.34
N LYS A 163 -17.68 -5.56 -6.58
CA LYS A 163 -19.09 -5.57 -7.02
C LYS A 163 -19.78 -4.22 -6.82
N TYR A 164 -19.05 -3.12 -6.98
CA TYR A 164 -19.65 -1.78 -6.99
C TYR A 164 -20.62 -1.64 -8.17
N GLN A 165 -21.58 -0.74 -8.05
CA GLN A 165 -22.57 -0.46 -9.09
C GLN A 165 -22.29 0.90 -9.72
N ILE A 166 -22.37 0.95 -11.05
CA ILE A 166 -22.26 2.17 -11.85
C ILE A 166 -23.40 2.14 -12.87
N GLU A 167 -24.11 3.25 -13.00
CA GLU A 167 -25.19 3.42 -13.96
C GLU A 167 -24.70 4.09 -15.24
N ASP A 168 -25.41 3.84 -16.35
CA ASP A 168 -25.20 4.51 -17.63
C ASP A 168 -25.94 5.86 -17.71
N THR A 169 -25.77 6.68 -16.66
CA THR A 169 -26.41 8.01 -16.54
C THR A 169 -25.38 9.14 -16.50
N ARG A 170 -24.08 8.81 -16.38
CA ARG A 170 -22.98 9.76 -16.15
C ARG A 170 -23.25 10.71 -14.99
N GLN A 171 -23.88 10.20 -13.94
CA GLN A 171 -23.96 10.90 -12.66
C GLN A 171 -22.65 10.73 -11.89
N ILE A 172 -22.19 11.80 -11.25
CA ILE A 172 -20.96 11.77 -10.47
C ILE A 172 -21.18 12.42 -9.11
N PHE A 173 -20.77 11.74 -8.05
CA PHE A 173 -21.07 12.09 -6.67
C PHE A 173 -19.90 12.81 -6.01
N GLY A 174 -20.19 13.90 -5.32
CA GLY A 174 -19.24 14.64 -4.51
C GLY A 174 -19.80 14.95 -3.12
N PRO A 175 -18.95 15.54 -2.25
CA PRO A 175 -19.30 15.80 -0.85
C PRO A 175 -20.19 17.04 -0.64
N TYR A 176 -20.45 17.82 -1.69
CA TYR A 176 -21.10 19.13 -1.58
C TYR A 176 -22.54 19.09 -2.05
N GLN A 177 -23.43 19.72 -1.29
CA GLN A 177 -24.86 19.87 -1.63
C GLN A 177 -25.07 20.94 -2.71
N ASP A 178 -24.35 22.05 -2.60
CA ASP A 178 -24.48 23.19 -3.52
C ASP A 178 -23.45 23.09 -4.65
N VAL A 179 -23.76 22.30 -5.68
CA VAL A 179 -22.91 22.15 -6.88
C VAL A 179 -23.44 22.95 -8.06
N VAL A 180 -22.54 23.56 -8.84
CA VAL A 180 -22.88 24.23 -10.11
C VAL A 180 -22.66 23.24 -11.25
N PRO A 181 -23.72 22.65 -11.85
CA PRO A 181 -23.55 21.49 -12.73
C PRO A 181 -23.05 21.83 -14.13
N MET A 182 -23.49 22.96 -14.69
CA MET A 182 -23.31 23.30 -16.10
C MET A 182 -21.85 23.25 -16.61
N PRO A 183 -20.83 23.75 -15.88
CA PRO A 183 -19.45 23.67 -16.34
C PRO A 183 -18.97 22.24 -16.57
N MET A 184 -19.27 21.33 -15.64
CA MET A 184 -18.86 19.92 -15.73
C MET A 184 -19.65 19.20 -16.83
N MET A 185 -20.97 19.40 -16.87
CA MET A 185 -21.82 18.83 -17.93
C MET A 185 -21.34 19.22 -19.33
N HIS A 186 -20.97 20.49 -19.54
CA HIS A 186 -20.50 20.94 -20.85
C HIS A 186 -19.08 20.47 -21.22
N HIS A 187 -18.18 20.25 -20.25
CA HIS A 187 -16.80 19.84 -20.55
C HIS A 187 -16.60 18.33 -20.60
N THR A 188 -17.28 17.58 -19.73
CA THR A 188 -17.05 16.14 -19.56
C THR A 188 -18.30 15.29 -19.81
N GLY A 189 -19.48 15.92 -19.87
CA GLY A 189 -20.76 15.21 -20.00
C GLY A 189 -21.26 14.58 -18.69
N TYR A 190 -20.57 14.80 -17.56
CA TYR A 190 -21.01 14.32 -16.25
C TYR A 190 -21.90 15.33 -15.54
N THR A 191 -22.93 14.83 -14.87
CA THR A 191 -23.79 15.63 -14.00
C THR A 191 -23.34 15.48 -12.55
N PRO A 192 -22.72 16.50 -11.93
CA PRO A 192 -22.30 16.42 -10.53
C PRO A 192 -23.50 16.51 -9.59
N GLN A 193 -23.49 15.70 -8.55
CA GLN A 193 -24.51 15.65 -7.51
C GLN A 193 -23.88 15.40 -6.14
N TYR A 194 -24.56 15.80 -5.08
CA TYR A 194 -24.25 15.34 -3.72
C TYR A 194 -24.45 13.83 -3.58
N GLY A 195 -23.50 13.14 -2.96
CA GLY A 195 -23.65 11.76 -2.51
C GLY A 195 -23.12 11.56 -1.10
N GLU A 196 -24.00 11.22 -0.16
CA GLU A 196 -23.61 11.01 1.25
C GLU A 196 -22.59 9.87 1.41
N HIS A 197 -22.71 8.82 0.60
CA HIS A 197 -21.83 7.65 0.62
C HIS A 197 -20.37 7.97 0.27
N ILE A 198 -20.08 9.11 -0.38
CA ILE A 198 -18.71 9.55 -0.64
C ILE A 198 -17.94 9.81 0.65
N HIS A 199 -18.63 10.08 1.77
CA HIS A 199 -18.04 10.26 3.09
C HIS A 199 -17.91 8.97 3.91
N LYS A 200 -18.39 7.84 3.40
CA LYS A 200 -18.54 6.60 4.15
C LYS A 200 -17.49 5.55 3.77
N SER A 201 -16.97 4.83 4.75
CA SER A 201 -15.96 3.76 4.55
C SER A 201 -16.45 2.67 3.59
N GLU A 202 -17.75 2.49 3.52
CA GLU A 202 -18.50 1.55 2.69
C GLU A 202 -18.20 1.73 1.19
N LEU A 203 -17.86 2.95 0.74
CA LEU A 203 -17.37 3.19 -0.62
C LEU A 203 -16.04 2.46 -0.86
N CYS A 204 -15.08 2.63 0.06
CA CYS A 204 -13.76 1.99 0.00
C CYS A 204 -13.87 0.47 0.13
N ALA A 205 -14.87 0.00 0.87
CA ALA A 205 -15.12 -1.42 1.14
C ALA A 205 -15.37 -2.25 -0.13
N THR A 206 -15.82 -1.62 -1.22
CA THR A 206 -16.03 -2.28 -2.53
C THR A 206 -14.77 -2.98 -3.01
N CYS A 207 -13.61 -2.35 -2.89
CA CYS A 207 -12.31 -2.91 -3.28
C CYS A 207 -11.50 -3.40 -2.06
N HIS A 208 -11.67 -2.78 -0.89
CA HIS A 208 -10.94 -3.12 0.35
C HIS A 208 -11.68 -4.14 1.24
N THR A 209 -12.49 -4.99 0.59
CA THR A 209 -13.04 -6.23 1.15
C THR A 209 -13.02 -7.31 0.06
N LEU A 210 -11.86 -7.93 -0.12
CA LEU A 210 -11.59 -8.86 -1.19
C LEU A 210 -11.65 -10.30 -0.70
N PHE A 211 -12.57 -11.05 -1.31
CA PHE A 211 -12.60 -12.50 -1.29
C PHE A 211 -12.20 -13.01 -2.67
N THR A 212 -11.22 -13.90 -2.70
CA THR A 212 -10.74 -14.58 -3.91
C THR A 212 -11.10 -16.05 -3.87
N PRO A 213 -11.45 -16.65 -5.03
CA PRO A 213 -11.60 -18.10 -5.09
C PRO A 213 -10.23 -18.75 -4.87
N PHE A 214 -10.21 -19.87 -4.16
CA PHE A 214 -9.03 -20.74 -4.08
C PHE A 214 -9.32 -22.11 -4.69
N VAL A 215 -8.27 -22.80 -5.11
CA VAL A 215 -8.32 -24.06 -5.84
C VAL A 215 -7.69 -25.22 -5.06
N ASP A 216 -8.16 -26.42 -5.34
CA ASP A 216 -7.55 -27.68 -4.90
C ASP A 216 -6.41 -28.12 -5.85
N ASP A 217 -5.87 -29.33 -5.63
CA ASP A 217 -4.75 -29.89 -6.40
C ASP A 217 -5.13 -30.22 -7.84
N GLU A 218 -6.42 -30.40 -8.10
CA GLU A 218 -7.00 -30.62 -9.41
C GLU A 218 -7.22 -29.30 -10.18
N GLY A 219 -7.03 -28.15 -9.52
CA GLY A 219 -7.26 -26.83 -10.08
C GLY A 219 -8.74 -26.41 -10.09
N GLU A 220 -9.59 -27.14 -9.35
CA GLU A 220 -11.01 -26.85 -9.22
C GLU A 220 -11.25 -25.88 -8.07
N ILE A 221 -12.26 -25.00 -8.21
CA ILE A 221 -12.58 -24.01 -7.17
C ILE A 221 -13.13 -24.72 -5.93
N ALA A 222 -12.38 -24.66 -4.83
CA ALA A 222 -12.70 -25.33 -3.57
C ALA A 222 -13.37 -24.39 -2.55
N GLY A 223 -13.30 -23.07 -2.73
CA GLY A 223 -13.97 -22.12 -1.85
C GLY A 223 -13.55 -20.67 -2.07
N MET A 224 -13.83 -19.82 -1.07
CA MET A 224 -13.47 -18.41 -1.05
C MET A 224 -12.56 -18.10 0.14
N PHE A 225 -11.54 -17.29 -0.09
CA PHE A 225 -10.56 -16.88 0.92
C PHE A 225 -10.64 -15.37 1.19
N PRO A 226 -10.69 -14.92 2.46
CA PRO A 226 -10.62 -13.49 2.83
C PRO A 226 -9.20 -12.93 2.64
N GLU A 227 -8.81 -12.71 1.39
CA GLU A 227 -7.46 -12.26 1.03
C GLU A 227 -7.12 -10.89 1.62
N GLN A 228 -8.05 -9.92 1.53
CA GLN A 228 -7.84 -8.56 2.03
C GLN A 228 -9.13 -8.01 2.63
N THR A 229 -9.24 -7.95 3.95
CA THR A 229 -10.44 -7.49 4.66
C THR A 229 -10.27 -6.22 5.52
N PRO A 230 -9.49 -5.17 5.14
CA PRO A 230 -9.31 -3.96 5.95
C PRO A 230 -10.61 -3.30 6.42
N TYR A 231 -11.66 -3.27 5.60
CA TYR A 231 -12.95 -2.69 5.99
C TYR A 231 -13.63 -3.49 7.11
N LEU A 232 -13.57 -4.82 7.09
CA LEU A 232 -14.13 -5.67 8.14
C LEU A 232 -13.30 -5.56 9.43
N GLU A 233 -11.98 -5.41 9.31
CA GLU A 233 -11.10 -5.10 10.44
C GLU A 233 -11.48 -3.74 11.05
N TRP A 234 -11.78 -2.74 10.22
CA TRP A 234 -12.29 -1.42 10.65
C TRP A 234 -13.67 -1.49 11.30
N GLN A 235 -14.57 -2.28 10.75
CA GLN A 235 -15.90 -2.49 11.31
C GLN A 235 -15.82 -3.08 12.73
N ASN A 236 -14.82 -3.92 13.00
CA ASN A 236 -14.50 -4.42 14.33
C ASN A 236 -13.49 -3.53 15.07
N SER A 237 -13.74 -2.22 15.14
CA SER A 237 -12.88 -1.29 15.87
C SER A 237 -13.67 -0.15 16.50
N ILE A 238 -13.02 0.56 17.43
CA ILE A 238 -13.55 1.80 17.99
C ILE A 238 -13.66 2.92 16.94
N PHE A 239 -12.97 2.81 15.80
CA PHE A 239 -13.04 3.82 14.75
C PHE A 239 -14.39 3.77 14.06
N SER A 240 -14.89 2.58 13.73
CA SER A 240 -16.25 2.41 13.22
C SER A 240 -17.29 2.89 14.23
N GLN A 241 -17.14 2.55 15.51
CA GLN A 241 -18.07 3.00 16.57
C GLN A 241 -18.11 4.53 16.74
N LYS A 242 -17.04 5.23 16.35
CA LYS A 242 -16.92 6.69 16.43
C LYS A 242 -17.16 7.39 15.10
N GLU A 243 -17.60 6.67 14.08
CA GLU A 243 -17.78 7.18 12.71
C GLU A 243 -16.51 7.87 12.17
N ILE A 244 -15.33 7.34 12.53
CA ILE A 244 -14.06 7.75 11.92
C ILE A 244 -13.85 6.88 10.69
N HIS A 245 -14.12 7.45 9.53
CA HIS A 245 -14.13 6.74 8.25
C HIS A 245 -12.74 6.65 7.62
N CYS A 246 -12.59 5.76 6.63
CA CYS A 246 -11.33 5.61 5.88
C CYS A 246 -10.83 6.95 5.33
N GLN A 247 -11.75 7.78 4.83
CA GLN A 247 -11.50 9.11 4.27
C GLN A 247 -10.88 10.07 5.29
N ASP A 248 -11.24 9.98 6.58
CA ASP A 248 -10.73 10.93 7.60
C ASP A 248 -9.22 10.82 7.79
N CYS A 249 -8.65 9.65 7.53
CA CYS A 249 -7.20 9.41 7.60
C CYS A 249 -6.54 9.44 6.22
N HIS A 250 -7.13 8.78 5.21
CA HIS A 250 -6.52 8.60 3.90
C HIS A 250 -6.83 9.70 2.89
N MET A 251 -7.81 10.57 3.19
CA MET A 251 -8.11 11.78 2.43
C MET A 251 -8.11 13.00 3.37
N PRO A 252 -6.94 13.47 3.85
CA PRO A 252 -6.88 14.47 4.90
C PRO A 252 -7.70 15.73 4.58
N ARG A 253 -8.60 16.06 5.53
CA ARG A 253 -9.50 17.20 5.46
C ARG A 253 -8.76 18.51 5.76
N ILE A 254 -9.13 19.57 5.04
CA ILE A 254 -8.80 20.97 5.33
C ILE A 254 -10.11 21.72 5.53
N ASP A 255 -10.23 22.49 6.60
CA ASP A 255 -11.45 23.25 6.90
C ASP A 255 -11.55 24.61 6.20
N GLU A 256 -10.50 25.04 5.52
CA GLU A 256 -10.53 26.30 4.77
C GLU A 256 -11.43 26.21 3.54
N ALA A 257 -11.94 27.36 3.09
CA ALA A 257 -12.71 27.46 1.86
C ALA A 257 -11.75 27.41 0.65
N VAL A 258 -11.92 26.39 -0.20
CA VAL A 258 -11.09 26.16 -1.38
C VAL A 258 -11.92 26.35 -2.64
N LYS A 259 -11.39 27.07 -3.62
CA LYS A 259 -11.97 27.09 -4.96
C LYS A 259 -11.59 25.80 -5.69
N ILE A 260 -12.52 24.84 -5.72
CA ILE A 260 -12.26 23.46 -6.15
C ILE A 260 -12.16 23.26 -7.67
N SER A 261 -12.41 24.30 -8.46
CA SER A 261 -12.27 24.30 -9.91
C SER A 261 -11.67 25.61 -10.41
N SER A 262 -10.74 25.53 -11.35
CA SER A 262 -10.16 26.68 -12.05
C SER A 262 -11.13 27.31 -13.05
N MET A 263 -12.14 26.54 -13.51
CA MET A 263 -13.05 26.90 -14.59
C MET A 263 -14.52 26.64 -14.20
N PRO A 264 -15.42 27.61 -14.40
CA PRO A 264 -15.16 28.98 -14.85
C PRO A 264 -14.52 29.85 -13.75
N PRO A 265 -13.85 30.96 -14.08
CA PRO A 265 -13.17 31.81 -13.09
C PRO A 265 -14.06 32.41 -12.00
N TRP A 266 -15.38 32.47 -12.19
CA TRP A 266 -16.33 32.99 -11.21
C TRP A 266 -16.88 31.93 -10.25
N ILE A 267 -16.51 30.65 -10.40
CA ILE A 267 -17.00 29.59 -9.51
C ILE A 267 -16.57 29.86 -8.06
N GLY A 268 -17.51 29.65 -7.14
CA GLY A 268 -17.30 29.89 -5.71
C GLY A 268 -16.36 28.87 -5.06
N THR A 269 -16.15 29.06 -3.76
CA THR A 269 -15.39 28.14 -2.91
C THR A 269 -16.29 27.10 -2.26
N GLN A 270 -15.71 25.97 -1.88
CA GLN A 270 -16.35 24.95 -1.05
C GLN A 270 -15.53 24.73 0.22
N SER A 271 -16.20 24.37 1.31
CA SER A 271 -15.57 23.97 2.57
C SER A 271 -16.41 22.85 3.23
N PRO A 272 -15.77 21.86 3.87
CA PRO A 272 -14.32 21.64 3.91
C PRO A 272 -13.81 20.97 2.60
N PHE A 273 -12.50 20.80 2.44
CA PHE A 273 -11.88 20.14 1.27
C PHE A 273 -11.12 18.87 1.69
N TRP A 274 -11.17 17.81 0.88
CA TRP A 274 -10.48 16.55 1.15
C TRP A 274 -9.38 16.28 0.11
N ARG A 275 -8.16 16.09 0.59
CA ARG A 275 -7.01 15.82 -0.29
C ARG A 275 -7.03 14.40 -0.82
N HIS A 276 -6.64 14.19 -2.07
CA HIS A 276 -6.65 12.89 -2.73
C HIS A 276 -5.30 12.17 -2.59
N GLN A 277 -4.77 12.16 -1.37
CA GLN A 277 -3.42 11.65 -1.08
C GLN A 277 -3.35 10.13 -1.02
N PHE A 278 -4.39 9.47 -0.50
CA PHE A 278 -4.53 8.00 -0.44
C PHE A 278 -3.27 7.25 0.03
N VAL A 279 -2.49 7.85 0.92
CA VAL A 279 -1.23 7.26 1.37
C VAL A 279 -1.50 6.08 2.30
N GLY A 280 -0.73 5.01 2.11
CA GLY A 280 -0.85 3.74 2.84
C GLY A 280 0.48 3.33 3.46
N GLY A 281 0.88 2.08 3.26
CA GLY A 281 2.21 1.58 3.66
C GLY A 281 3.19 1.35 2.50
N ASN A 282 2.82 1.60 1.25
CA ASN A 282 3.59 1.12 0.09
C ASN A 282 4.66 2.09 -0.42
N ALA A 283 5.50 2.64 0.45
CA ALA A 283 6.60 3.53 0.04
C ALA A 283 7.59 2.82 -0.90
N PHE A 284 7.75 1.50 -0.73
CA PHE A 284 8.62 0.66 -1.54
C PHE A 284 8.18 0.63 -3.02
N MET A 285 6.90 0.35 -3.30
CA MET A 285 6.44 0.28 -4.69
C MET A 285 6.29 1.63 -5.36
N LEU A 286 5.97 2.68 -4.59
CA LEU A 286 6.04 4.05 -5.10
C LEU A 286 7.46 4.42 -5.56
N GLN A 287 8.51 3.98 -4.85
CA GLN A 287 9.90 4.19 -5.28
C GLN A 287 10.24 3.40 -6.54
N ILE A 288 9.85 2.12 -6.61
CA ILE A 288 10.05 1.32 -7.82
C ILE A 288 9.38 1.96 -9.03
N ILE A 289 8.14 2.42 -8.88
CA ILE A 289 7.41 3.08 -9.98
C ILE A 289 8.10 4.39 -10.37
N ARG A 290 8.51 5.22 -9.40
CA ARG A 290 9.24 6.47 -9.66
C ARG A 290 10.53 6.22 -10.44
N ASP A 291 11.35 5.27 -9.98
CA ASP A 291 12.68 5.03 -10.52
C ASP A 291 12.66 4.37 -11.91
N ASN A 292 11.52 3.77 -12.28
CA ASN A 292 11.30 3.11 -13.56
C ASN A 292 10.11 3.71 -14.33
N ALA A 293 9.79 4.98 -14.07
CA ALA A 293 8.56 5.64 -14.52
C ALA A 293 8.35 5.57 -16.04
N ALA A 294 9.42 5.78 -16.82
CA ALA A 294 9.34 5.74 -18.28
C ALA A 294 9.04 4.33 -18.83
N GLU A 295 9.62 3.28 -18.25
CA GLU A 295 9.38 1.89 -18.67
C GLU A 295 8.01 1.38 -18.18
N ILE A 296 7.53 1.89 -17.06
CA ILE A 296 6.21 1.55 -16.48
C ILE A 296 5.07 2.37 -17.12
N GLY A 297 5.37 3.48 -17.80
CA GLY A 297 4.37 4.41 -18.32
C GLY A 297 3.68 5.21 -17.22
N ALA A 298 4.41 5.55 -16.14
CA ALA A 298 3.85 6.33 -15.04
C ALA A 298 3.61 7.79 -15.49
N THR A 299 2.47 8.34 -15.12
CA THR A 299 2.08 9.70 -15.52
C THR A 299 2.57 10.77 -14.54
N ALA A 300 2.91 10.39 -13.31
CA ALA A 300 3.40 11.31 -12.29
C ALA A 300 4.89 11.65 -12.47
N THR A 301 5.24 12.89 -12.15
CA THR A 301 6.64 13.34 -12.11
C THR A 301 7.38 12.78 -10.90
N ALA A 302 8.71 12.76 -10.97
CA ALA A 302 9.56 12.38 -9.84
C ALA A 302 9.25 13.19 -8.57
N ALA A 303 9.05 14.51 -8.70
CA ALA A 303 8.71 15.38 -7.57
C ALA A 303 7.34 15.04 -6.94
N GLN A 304 6.36 14.64 -7.76
CA GLN A 304 5.05 14.19 -7.25
C GLN A 304 5.18 12.87 -6.51
N PHE A 305 5.94 11.90 -7.05
CA PHE A 305 6.25 10.67 -6.32
C PHE A 305 7.00 10.94 -5.02
N ASP A 306 8.01 11.80 -5.03
CA ASP A 306 8.79 12.15 -3.84
C ASP A 306 7.90 12.74 -2.74
N LYS A 307 6.94 13.61 -3.11
CA LYS A 307 5.92 14.12 -2.18
C LYS A 307 5.09 12.98 -1.59
N THR A 308 4.53 12.09 -2.40
CA THR A 308 3.69 10.98 -1.94
C THR A 308 4.46 9.96 -1.10
N ILE A 309 5.72 9.66 -1.46
CA ILE A 309 6.63 8.80 -0.69
C ILE A 309 6.92 9.42 0.68
N ALA A 310 7.22 10.73 0.73
CA ALA A 310 7.45 11.43 1.98
C ALA A 310 6.21 11.42 2.89
N GLN A 311 5.02 11.65 2.32
CA GLN A 311 3.74 11.56 3.05
C GLN A 311 3.45 10.15 3.55
N THR A 312 3.75 9.13 2.74
CA THR A 312 3.61 7.71 3.13
C THR A 312 4.51 7.39 4.33
N ARG A 313 5.78 7.81 4.28
CA ARG A 313 6.74 7.60 5.38
C ARG A 313 6.37 8.36 6.64
N MET A 314 5.85 9.58 6.52
CA MET A 314 5.34 10.36 7.64
C MET A 314 4.15 9.65 8.30
N GLN A 315 3.18 9.17 7.52
CA GLN A 315 2.06 8.40 8.06
C GLN A 315 2.54 7.15 8.82
N LEU A 316 3.46 6.38 8.22
CA LEU A 316 4.04 5.18 8.83
C LEU A 316 4.70 5.48 10.18
N ARG A 317 5.46 6.58 10.28
CA ARG A 317 6.20 6.95 11.49
C ARG A 317 5.35 7.58 12.59
N GLU A 318 4.33 8.33 12.22
CA GLU A 318 3.64 9.21 13.18
C GLU A 318 2.24 8.68 13.56
N LYS A 319 1.59 7.94 12.67
CA LYS A 319 0.16 7.62 12.76
C LYS A 319 -0.18 6.13 12.77
N THR A 320 0.81 5.25 12.58
CA THR A 320 0.54 3.81 12.41
C THR A 320 0.57 3.01 13.72
N ALA A 321 1.67 3.11 14.47
CA ALA A 321 1.80 2.41 15.75
C ALA A 321 2.72 3.17 16.70
N SER A 322 2.68 2.83 17.98
CA SER A 322 3.67 3.30 18.96
C SER A 322 4.33 2.14 19.68
N LEU A 323 5.52 2.41 20.20
CA LEU A 323 6.38 1.50 20.92
C LEU A 323 6.69 2.09 22.29
N ASN A 324 6.60 1.28 23.34
CA ASN A 324 7.04 1.63 24.68
C ASN A 324 7.84 0.45 25.26
N VAL A 325 8.97 0.73 25.89
CA VAL A 325 9.89 -0.29 26.42
C VAL A 325 10.15 -0.03 27.88
N GLN A 326 9.84 -1.02 28.73
CA GLN A 326 10.13 -0.97 30.16
C GLN A 326 11.26 -1.97 30.47
N PRO A 327 12.49 -1.47 30.72
CA PRO A 327 13.61 -2.33 31.05
C PRO A 327 13.65 -2.61 32.56
N SER A 328 13.96 -3.85 32.95
CA SER A 328 14.25 -4.20 34.34
C SER A 328 15.36 -5.24 34.43
N ARG A 329 16.12 -5.25 35.52
CA ARG A 329 17.24 -6.19 35.72
C ARG A 329 17.08 -6.96 37.02
N LYS A 330 17.09 -8.30 36.93
CA LYS A 330 17.01 -9.18 38.11
C LYS A 330 17.82 -10.46 37.87
N GLY A 331 18.64 -10.84 38.85
CA GLY A 331 19.31 -12.15 38.87
C GLY A 331 20.24 -12.43 37.67
N GLY A 332 20.91 -11.41 37.13
CA GLY A 332 21.77 -11.57 35.94
C GLY A 332 21.02 -11.59 34.61
N GLN A 333 19.71 -11.34 34.62
CA GLN A 333 18.89 -11.21 33.42
C GLN A 333 18.40 -9.76 33.26
N LEU A 334 18.39 -9.29 32.01
CA LEU A 334 17.67 -8.11 31.57
C LEU A 334 16.32 -8.57 31.03
N LEU A 335 15.24 -7.97 31.53
CA LEU A 335 13.92 -8.05 30.95
C LEU A 335 13.64 -6.76 30.20
N LEU A 336 13.20 -6.86 28.95
CA LEU A 336 12.62 -5.74 28.21
C LEU A 336 11.15 -6.07 27.92
N GLU A 337 10.24 -5.39 28.60
CA GLU A 337 8.82 -5.45 28.32
C GLU A 337 8.52 -4.46 27.19
N VAL A 338 8.26 -4.99 26.00
CA VAL A 338 8.05 -4.21 24.78
C VAL A 338 6.56 -4.17 24.46
N GLU A 339 5.91 -3.04 24.73
CA GLU A 339 4.51 -2.80 24.37
C GLU A 339 4.41 -2.14 23.00
N ILE A 340 3.59 -2.71 22.11
CA ILE A 340 3.24 -2.15 20.82
C ILE A 340 1.76 -1.79 20.84
N ALA A 341 1.41 -0.58 20.39
CA ALA A 341 0.03 -0.15 20.28
C ALA A 341 -0.31 0.24 18.84
N ASN A 342 -1.33 -0.39 18.27
CA ASN A 342 -1.86 -0.04 16.96
C ASN A 342 -2.69 1.25 17.04
N ARG A 343 -2.39 2.22 16.17
CA ARG A 343 -3.09 3.51 16.08
C ARG A 343 -4.02 3.60 14.88
N THR A 344 -4.07 2.57 14.04
CA THR A 344 -4.94 2.48 12.88
C THR A 344 -6.31 1.92 13.22
N GLY A 345 -7.29 2.17 12.35
CA GLY A 345 -8.64 1.63 12.50
C GLY A 345 -8.79 0.17 12.10
N HIS A 346 -7.78 -0.44 11.49
CA HIS A 346 -7.78 -1.82 10.99
C HIS A 346 -6.57 -2.57 11.59
N LYS A 347 -6.29 -3.81 11.17
CA LYS A 347 -5.07 -4.50 11.64
C LYS A 347 -3.81 -3.79 11.14
N PHE A 348 -2.69 -3.92 11.83
CA PHE A 348 -1.39 -3.46 11.35
C PHE A 348 -0.41 -4.63 11.23
N PRO A 349 0.16 -4.89 10.04
CA PRO A 349 -0.16 -4.29 8.73
C PRO A 349 -1.41 -4.90 8.06
N THR A 350 -2.39 -4.11 7.61
CA THR A 350 -3.61 -4.61 6.90
C THR A 350 -3.37 -4.94 5.42
N GLY A 351 -4.36 -5.56 4.78
CA GLY A 351 -4.45 -5.80 3.34
C GLY A 351 -3.62 -6.98 2.86
N PHE A 352 -2.99 -6.83 1.70
CA PHE A 352 -2.26 -7.88 1.00
C PHE A 352 -1.37 -8.78 1.89
N PRO A 353 -1.50 -10.13 1.82
CA PRO A 353 -0.81 -11.09 2.69
C PRO A 353 0.70 -11.26 2.43
N GLY A 354 1.32 -10.36 1.66
CA GLY A 354 2.77 -10.22 1.52
C GLY A 354 3.42 -9.26 2.51
N ARG A 355 2.63 -8.49 3.28
CA ARG A 355 3.13 -7.47 4.22
C ARG A 355 3.55 -8.09 5.55
N ARG A 356 4.57 -7.50 6.20
CA ARG A 356 4.96 -7.85 7.57
C ARG A 356 5.49 -6.66 8.35
N ALA A 357 5.36 -6.73 9.67
CA ALA A 357 6.09 -5.90 10.61
C ALA A 357 6.82 -6.79 11.63
N TRP A 358 7.89 -6.32 12.25
CA TRP A 358 8.59 -7.08 13.27
C TRP A 358 9.38 -6.19 14.23
N LEU A 359 9.77 -6.76 15.36
CA LEU A 359 10.65 -6.10 16.33
C LEU A 359 12.11 -6.41 16.03
N HIS A 360 12.93 -5.37 15.94
CA HIS A 360 14.38 -5.45 15.99
C HIS A 360 14.85 -4.97 17.36
N VAL A 361 15.52 -5.84 18.12
CA VAL A 361 16.01 -5.56 19.47
C VAL A 361 17.51 -5.76 19.52
N LEU A 362 18.23 -4.71 19.88
CA LEU A 362 19.68 -4.73 20.08
C LEU A 362 20.00 -4.30 21.51
N VAL A 363 20.81 -5.11 22.21
CA VAL A 363 21.37 -4.78 23.53
C VAL A 363 22.89 -4.83 23.46
N GLN A 364 23.53 -3.76 23.94
CA GLN A 364 24.98 -3.59 23.95
C GLN A 364 25.50 -3.17 25.32
N ASN A 365 26.78 -3.43 25.59
CA ASN A 365 27.47 -2.84 26.74
C ASN A 365 28.05 -1.45 26.40
N ASP A 366 28.71 -0.81 27.38
CA ASP A 366 29.32 0.51 27.21
C ASP A 366 30.40 0.59 26.13
N ASN A 367 31.06 -0.54 25.83
CA ASN A 367 32.10 -0.63 24.81
C ASN A 367 31.53 -0.84 23.40
N GLY A 368 30.19 -0.93 23.25
CA GLY A 368 29.51 -1.23 22.00
C GLY A 368 29.54 -2.71 21.62
N GLU A 369 29.98 -3.59 22.52
CA GLU A 369 29.90 -5.03 22.30
C GLU A 369 28.44 -5.48 22.36
N LYS A 370 28.03 -6.26 21.36
CA LYS A 370 26.69 -6.84 21.28
C LYS A 370 26.52 -7.93 22.32
N ILE A 371 25.54 -7.77 23.20
CA ILE A 371 25.12 -8.75 24.21
C ILE A 371 23.97 -9.60 23.69
N PHE A 372 23.05 -8.99 22.94
CA PHE A 372 21.90 -9.66 22.34
C PHE A 372 21.42 -8.90 21.11
N GLU A 373 21.08 -9.60 20.04
CA GLU A 373 20.35 -9.03 18.90
C GLU A 373 19.36 -10.02 18.30
N SER A 374 18.10 -9.61 18.20
CA SER A 374 17.02 -10.36 17.56
C SER A 374 16.33 -9.48 16.53
N GLY A 375 15.91 -10.06 15.41
CA GLY A 375 15.21 -9.33 14.36
C GLY A 375 16.08 -8.45 13.47
N ALA A 376 17.42 -8.58 13.56
CA ALA A 376 18.34 -7.95 12.61
C ALA A 376 18.04 -8.40 11.18
N PHE A 377 18.37 -7.55 10.20
CA PHE A 377 18.08 -7.83 8.79
C PHE A 377 19.27 -7.54 7.88
N ASP A 378 19.34 -8.25 6.75
CA ASP A 378 20.39 -8.04 5.74
C ASP A 378 19.99 -6.98 4.69
N GLN A 379 20.91 -6.70 3.74
CA GLN A 379 20.68 -5.76 2.64
C GLN A 379 19.53 -6.18 1.68
N ASN A 380 19.12 -7.45 1.71
CA ASN A 380 18.00 -7.97 0.94
C ASN A 380 16.68 -7.90 1.74
N GLY A 381 16.71 -7.30 2.94
CA GLY A 381 15.56 -7.19 3.82
C GLY A 381 15.15 -8.51 4.48
N ARG A 382 16.04 -9.51 4.52
CA ARG A 382 15.79 -10.80 5.18
C ARG A 382 16.15 -10.71 6.65
N ILE A 383 15.25 -11.17 7.51
CA ILE A 383 15.50 -11.25 8.95
C ILE A 383 16.51 -12.37 9.17
N GLN A 384 17.56 -12.09 9.92
CA GLN A 384 18.69 -12.97 10.15
C GLN A 384 18.37 -13.98 11.27
N ASN A 385 19.11 -15.09 11.28
CA ASN A 385 19.12 -16.11 12.34
C ASN A 385 17.79 -16.84 12.59
N LEU A 386 16.77 -16.67 11.74
CA LEU A 386 15.53 -17.46 11.85
C LEU A 386 15.77 -18.93 11.53
N THR A 387 15.15 -19.83 12.31
CA THR A 387 15.26 -21.28 12.12
C THR A 387 14.10 -21.91 11.34
N SER A 388 13.07 -21.13 11.02
CA SER A 388 11.88 -21.55 10.31
C SER A 388 11.55 -20.56 9.19
N ILE A 389 10.80 -21.02 8.19
CA ILE A 389 10.28 -20.19 7.11
C ILE A 389 9.21 -19.20 7.57
N PHE A 390 8.58 -19.46 8.73
CA PHE A 390 7.77 -18.50 9.47
C PHE A 390 7.90 -18.74 10.98
N GLU A 391 7.78 -17.69 11.77
CA GLU A 391 7.86 -17.74 13.24
C GLU A 391 6.45 -17.80 13.87
N PRO A 392 6.25 -18.46 15.02
CA PRO A 392 5.02 -18.30 15.79
C PRO A 392 4.90 -16.86 16.34
N HIS A 393 3.79 -16.57 17.02
CA HIS A 393 3.73 -15.39 17.88
C HIS A 393 4.43 -15.71 19.21
N TYR A 394 5.25 -14.77 19.70
CA TYR A 394 5.98 -14.90 20.95
C TYR A 394 5.45 -13.91 21.99
N ASP A 395 5.06 -14.44 23.16
CA ASP A 395 4.93 -13.68 24.41
C ASP A 395 6.32 -13.45 25.03
N PHE A 396 7.16 -14.49 25.00
CA PHE A 396 8.52 -14.48 25.54
C PHE A 396 9.58 -14.79 24.49
N ILE A 397 10.62 -13.96 24.41
CA ILE A 397 11.80 -14.16 23.56
C ILE A 397 13.05 -14.25 24.42
N SER A 398 13.81 -15.33 24.29
CA SER A 398 15.03 -15.57 25.08
C SER A 398 16.25 -15.93 24.25
N SER A 399 16.11 -15.96 22.92
CA SER A 399 17.16 -16.36 21.99
C SER A 399 17.20 -15.45 20.76
N GLU A 400 18.39 -15.21 20.23
CA GLU A 400 18.64 -14.36 19.05
C GLU A 400 18.04 -14.94 17.75
N ASN A 401 17.71 -16.23 17.74
CA ASN A 401 17.08 -16.91 16.61
C ASN A 401 15.54 -16.81 16.60
N GLN A 402 14.95 -16.17 17.62
CA GLN A 402 13.51 -15.91 17.71
C GLN A 402 13.26 -14.44 17.40
N ALA A 403 12.28 -14.12 16.57
CA ALA A 403 11.87 -12.74 16.31
C ALA A 403 10.34 -12.61 16.34
N GLN A 404 9.83 -11.56 16.99
CA GLN A 404 8.40 -11.27 16.94
C GLN A 404 8.05 -10.66 15.58
N ILE A 405 7.32 -11.43 14.76
CA ILE A 405 6.89 -11.03 13.42
C ILE A 405 5.37 -11.00 13.35
N TYR A 406 4.81 -9.83 13.02
CA TYR A 406 3.40 -9.58 12.74
C TYR A 406 3.12 -9.73 11.25
N GLU A 407 2.48 -10.84 10.87
CA GLU A 407 2.22 -11.19 9.48
C GLU A 407 1.04 -12.15 9.36
N THR A 408 0.59 -12.34 8.12
CA THR A 408 -0.22 -13.50 7.75
C THR A 408 0.65 -14.62 7.19
N VAL A 409 0.24 -15.85 7.48
CA VAL A 409 0.78 -17.07 6.90
C VAL A 409 -0.39 -17.92 6.43
N MET A 410 -0.39 -18.23 5.14
CA MET A 410 -1.47 -18.94 4.47
C MET A 410 -1.08 -20.40 4.26
N THR A 411 -2.08 -21.27 4.26
CA THR A 411 -1.94 -22.66 3.82
C THR A 411 -2.98 -23.00 2.77
N ASP A 412 -2.67 -23.99 1.97
CA ASP A 412 -3.59 -24.57 1.00
C ASP A 412 -4.53 -25.61 1.61
N VAL A 413 -5.26 -26.30 0.73
CA VAL A 413 -6.24 -27.33 1.08
C VAL A 413 -5.60 -28.54 1.80
N ASN A 414 -4.29 -28.72 1.67
CA ASN A 414 -3.51 -29.80 2.26
C ASN A 414 -2.74 -29.40 3.52
N ASP A 415 -3.01 -28.20 4.07
CA ASP A 415 -2.28 -27.62 5.21
C ASP A 415 -0.80 -27.28 4.91
N GLU A 416 -0.41 -27.24 3.62
CA GLU A 416 0.91 -26.84 3.18
C GLU A 416 1.02 -25.33 3.05
N LEU A 417 2.18 -24.77 3.37
CA LEU A 417 2.40 -23.32 3.32
C LEU A 417 2.39 -22.84 1.87
N THR A 418 1.74 -21.71 1.63
CA THR A 418 1.64 -21.14 0.29
C THR A 418 1.77 -19.63 0.27
N PHE A 419 2.40 -19.12 -0.79
CA PHE A 419 2.43 -17.71 -1.17
C PHE A 419 1.63 -17.45 -2.46
N THR A 420 1.06 -18.51 -3.06
CA THR A 420 0.15 -18.49 -4.19
C THR A 420 -1.25 -18.13 -3.71
N LEU A 421 -1.82 -17.05 -4.24
CA LEU A 421 -3.09 -16.49 -3.75
C LEU A 421 -4.25 -17.43 -4.05
N LEU A 422 -4.29 -18.02 -5.25
CA LEU A 422 -5.32 -19.01 -5.60
C LEU A 422 -5.16 -20.32 -4.83
N ARG A 423 -4.03 -20.55 -4.15
CA ARG A 423 -3.88 -21.72 -3.27
C ARG A 423 -4.18 -21.40 -1.82
N ALA A 424 -4.43 -20.15 -1.43
CA ALA A 424 -4.68 -19.79 -0.05
C ALA A 424 -6.08 -20.23 0.40
N ALA A 425 -6.17 -21.34 1.13
CA ALA A 425 -7.45 -21.86 1.63
C ALA A 425 -7.77 -21.33 3.04
N LYS A 426 -6.76 -21.14 3.89
CA LYS A 426 -6.93 -20.66 5.28
C LYS A 426 -5.68 -19.98 5.83
N TYR A 427 -5.86 -19.20 6.89
CA TYR A 427 -4.77 -18.66 7.67
C TYR A 427 -4.28 -19.66 8.72
N LYS A 428 -3.00 -20.05 8.62
CA LYS A 428 -2.30 -20.79 9.68
C LYS A 428 -1.86 -19.85 10.82
N LYS A 429 -1.50 -18.62 10.47
CA LYS A 429 -1.17 -17.53 11.38
C LYS A 429 -1.73 -16.23 10.83
N ASP A 430 -2.33 -15.45 11.72
CA ASP A 430 -2.65 -14.04 11.51
C ASP A 430 -2.58 -13.39 12.88
N ASN A 431 -1.37 -12.93 13.22
CA ASN A 431 -1.10 -12.19 14.44
C ASN A 431 -0.90 -10.70 14.15
N ARG A 432 -1.35 -10.20 12.99
CA ARG A 432 -1.28 -8.75 12.70
C ARG A 432 -2.00 -8.00 13.82
N LEU A 433 -1.40 -6.91 14.29
CA LEU A 433 -1.87 -6.17 15.47
C LEU A 433 -3.30 -5.64 15.26
N PRO A 434 -4.31 -6.09 16.02
CA PRO A 434 -5.68 -5.61 15.86
C PRO A 434 -5.83 -4.12 16.20
N PRO A 435 -6.86 -3.44 15.66
CA PRO A 435 -7.16 -2.08 16.10
C PRO A 435 -7.77 -2.07 17.50
N ARG A 436 -7.72 -0.93 18.17
CA ARG A 436 -8.40 -0.77 19.45
C ARG A 436 -9.91 -1.00 19.28
N GLY A 437 -10.53 -1.72 20.20
CA GLY A 437 -11.94 -2.10 20.19
C GLY A 437 -12.23 -3.41 19.44
N PHE A 438 -11.21 -4.09 18.91
CA PHE A 438 -11.38 -5.37 18.22
C PHE A 438 -11.75 -6.50 19.18
N VAL A 439 -12.91 -7.12 18.96
CA VAL A 439 -13.43 -8.19 19.82
C VAL A 439 -13.76 -9.46 19.04
N SER A 440 -13.59 -10.60 19.70
CA SER A 440 -13.84 -11.94 19.15
C SER A 440 -15.33 -12.27 18.94
N THR A 441 -16.24 -11.44 19.45
CA THR A 441 -17.70 -11.63 19.37
C THR A 441 -18.34 -10.84 18.22
N ALA A 442 -17.56 -10.15 17.40
CA ALA A 442 -18.07 -9.35 16.29
C ALA A 442 -18.77 -10.21 15.22
N LYS A 443 -19.79 -9.63 14.56
CA LYS A 443 -20.67 -10.30 13.58
C LYS A 443 -19.95 -11.02 12.42
N ARG A 444 -18.70 -10.62 12.12
CA ARG A 444 -17.87 -11.15 11.03
C ARG A 444 -16.48 -11.58 11.49
N ILE A 445 -16.35 -12.02 12.73
CA ILE A 445 -15.05 -12.39 13.30
C ILE A 445 -14.32 -13.45 12.46
N ALA A 446 -15.04 -14.39 11.82
CA ALA A 446 -14.43 -15.43 10.99
C ALA A 446 -13.58 -14.88 9.82
N ASP A 447 -13.91 -13.69 9.30
CA ASP A 447 -13.21 -13.07 8.16
C ASP A 447 -11.97 -12.27 8.59
N VAL A 448 -11.80 -12.04 9.90
CA VAL A 448 -10.78 -11.16 10.47
C VAL A 448 -10.12 -11.75 11.72
N ALA A 449 -10.35 -13.03 12.02
CA ALA A 449 -9.95 -13.65 13.27
C ALA A 449 -8.43 -13.56 13.50
N ILE A 450 -8.04 -13.69 14.78
CA ILE A 450 -6.64 -13.88 15.14
C ILE A 450 -6.36 -15.39 15.02
N HIS A 451 -5.29 -15.75 14.32
CA HIS A 451 -4.92 -17.14 14.07
C HIS A 451 -3.52 -17.47 14.59
N GLY A 452 -3.32 -18.70 15.05
CA GLY A 452 -2.07 -19.19 15.62
C GLY A 452 -1.92 -18.87 17.10
N ALA A 453 -0.69 -18.84 17.60
CA ALA A 453 -0.40 -18.71 19.04
C ALA A 453 -0.97 -17.42 19.67
N ALA A 454 -1.06 -16.32 18.91
CA ALA A 454 -1.60 -15.05 19.38
C ALA A 454 -3.08 -15.13 19.82
N ALA A 455 -3.85 -16.11 19.34
CA ALA A 455 -5.26 -16.26 19.72
C ALA A 455 -5.44 -16.70 21.19
N GLY A 456 -4.43 -17.36 21.76
CA GLY A 456 -4.41 -17.82 23.15
C GLY A 456 -3.53 -16.99 24.07
N ASP A 457 -2.92 -15.91 23.55
CA ASP A 457 -2.05 -15.05 24.32
C ASP A 457 -2.86 -14.11 25.21
N ALA A 458 -2.50 -14.03 26.50
CA ALA A 458 -3.22 -13.27 27.51
C ALA A 458 -2.99 -11.76 27.41
N ASN A 459 -1.90 -11.32 26.77
CA ASN A 459 -1.56 -9.90 26.63
C ASN A 459 -1.66 -9.40 25.17
N PHE A 460 -1.98 -10.27 24.22
CA PHE A 460 -2.28 -9.88 22.84
C PHE A 460 -3.74 -9.43 22.67
N ASN A 461 -3.92 -8.16 22.30
CA ASN A 461 -5.21 -7.47 22.17
C ASN A 461 -6.09 -7.54 23.44
N ARG A 462 -5.51 -7.90 24.58
CA ARG A 462 -6.21 -8.11 25.85
C ARG A 462 -5.41 -7.55 27.01
N ASP A 463 -6.09 -7.26 28.10
CA ASP A 463 -5.51 -7.08 29.43
C ASP A 463 -6.29 -7.93 30.44
N ASP A 464 -5.92 -7.90 31.72
CA ASP A 464 -6.56 -8.69 32.78
C ASP A 464 -8.09 -8.58 32.84
N LYS A 465 -8.67 -7.53 32.25
CA LYS A 465 -10.09 -7.19 32.39
C LYS A 465 -10.83 -7.12 31.06
N ASN A 466 -10.15 -6.83 29.95
CA ASN A 466 -10.81 -6.46 28.70
C ASN A 466 -10.14 -7.07 27.46
N GLU A 467 -10.96 -7.37 26.45
CA GLU A 467 -10.53 -7.57 25.07
C GLU A 467 -10.63 -6.25 24.28
N GLY A 468 -9.83 -6.11 23.22
CA GLY A 468 -9.86 -4.96 22.32
C GLY A 468 -8.88 -3.87 22.72
N THR A 469 -7.78 -4.21 23.38
CA THR A 469 -6.76 -3.22 23.74
C THR A 469 -6.07 -2.63 22.50
N GLY A 470 -6.01 -3.38 21.39
CA GLY A 470 -5.24 -3.02 20.19
C GLY A 470 -3.73 -2.97 20.44
N ARG A 471 -3.26 -3.75 21.43
CA ARG A 471 -1.87 -3.79 21.89
C ARG A 471 -1.32 -5.20 21.90
N ASP A 472 0.00 -5.31 21.95
CA ASP A 472 0.75 -6.53 22.21
C ASP A 472 1.86 -6.22 23.22
N LEU A 473 2.19 -7.17 24.10
CA LEU A 473 3.26 -7.04 25.08
C LEU A 473 4.22 -8.22 24.92
N VAL A 474 5.41 -7.97 24.40
CA VAL A 474 6.43 -9.01 24.21
C VAL A 474 7.54 -8.82 25.22
N THR A 475 7.85 -9.86 25.98
CA THR A 475 8.90 -9.86 27.00
C THR A 475 10.17 -10.50 26.47
N TYR A 476 11.24 -9.70 26.32
CA TYR A 476 12.57 -10.22 26.02
C TYR A 476 13.29 -10.54 27.33
N GLN A 477 13.75 -11.79 27.48
CA GLN A 477 14.52 -12.25 28.63
C GLN A 477 15.96 -12.57 28.19
N ILE A 478 16.85 -11.63 28.48
CA ILE A 478 18.22 -11.62 27.96
C ILE A 478 19.20 -11.95 29.09
N ALA A 479 20.02 -12.98 28.89
CA ALA A 479 21.12 -13.28 29.80
C ALA A 479 22.20 -12.21 29.69
N VAL A 480 22.62 -11.63 30.82
CA VAL A 480 23.63 -10.58 30.85
C VAL A 480 24.85 -11.08 31.63
N PRO A 481 26.08 -10.99 31.06
CA PRO A 481 27.29 -11.33 31.78
C PRO A 481 27.40 -10.54 33.09
N ALA A 482 27.77 -11.20 34.19
CA ALA A 482 27.85 -10.58 35.52
C ALA A 482 28.81 -9.38 35.59
N THR A 483 29.79 -9.32 34.68
CA THR A 483 30.75 -8.22 34.53
C THR A 483 30.16 -6.96 33.88
N THR A 484 29.02 -7.09 33.20
CA THR A 484 28.38 -5.98 32.48
C THR A 484 27.58 -5.12 33.44
N LYS A 485 28.06 -3.92 33.74
CA LYS A 485 27.41 -2.99 34.68
C LYS A 485 26.27 -2.23 34.01
N ASN A 486 26.59 -1.52 32.93
CA ASN A 486 25.62 -0.72 32.19
C ASN A 486 25.29 -1.40 30.86
N LEU A 487 24.04 -1.23 30.44
CA LEU A 487 23.53 -1.72 29.17
C LEU A 487 22.89 -0.56 28.42
N LYS A 488 23.01 -0.59 27.09
CA LYS A 488 22.22 0.24 26.18
C LYS A 488 21.33 -0.69 25.39
N PHE A 489 20.09 -0.28 25.18
CA PHE A 489 19.17 -1.01 24.31
C PHE A 489 18.60 -0.09 23.24
N MET A 490 18.25 -0.70 22.12
CA MET A 490 17.47 -0.12 21.04
C MET A 490 16.41 -1.15 20.64
N VAL A 491 15.17 -0.69 20.53
CA VAL A 491 14.06 -1.46 20.00
C VAL A 491 13.44 -0.67 18.85
N GLU A 492 13.25 -1.31 17.71
CA GLU A 492 12.60 -0.76 16.53
C GLU A 492 11.43 -1.64 16.11
N LEU A 493 10.29 -1.03 15.80
CA LEU A 493 9.21 -1.67 15.05
C LEU A 493 9.45 -1.37 13.57
N LEU A 494 9.77 -2.40 12.80
CA LEU A 494 10.11 -2.32 11.38
C LEU A 494 8.97 -2.84 10.52
N TYR A 495 8.87 -2.36 9.27
CA TYR A 495 7.82 -2.72 8.33
C TYR A 495 8.34 -2.97 6.92
N GLN A 496 7.78 -3.99 6.25
CA GLN A 496 8.02 -4.30 4.84
C GLN A 496 6.72 -4.50 4.07
N THR A 497 6.66 -3.90 2.87
CA THR A 497 5.55 -4.07 1.93
C THR A 497 5.48 -5.50 1.38
N ALA A 498 6.61 -6.05 0.99
CA ALA A 498 6.71 -7.40 0.43
C ALA A 498 7.78 -8.17 1.19
N LYS A 499 7.38 -9.23 1.89
CA LYS A 499 8.32 -10.10 2.61
C LYS A 499 9.15 -10.92 1.61
N PRO A 500 10.44 -11.16 1.88
CA PRO A 500 11.33 -11.86 0.94
C PRO A 500 10.82 -13.23 0.51
N ALA A 501 10.23 -14.03 1.41
CA ALA A 501 9.70 -15.35 1.04
C ALA A 501 8.59 -15.28 -0.03
N PHE A 502 7.74 -14.26 0.02
CA PHE A 502 6.72 -14.02 -1.01
C PHE A 502 7.37 -13.60 -2.34
N VAL A 503 8.40 -12.76 -2.30
CA VAL A 503 9.10 -12.32 -3.51
C VAL A 503 9.86 -13.48 -4.14
N ASP A 504 10.58 -14.27 -3.35
CA ASP A 504 11.31 -15.44 -3.82
C ASP A 504 10.38 -16.43 -4.52
N ASP A 505 9.22 -16.72 -3.93
CA ASP A 505 8.18 -17.55 -4.53
C ASP A 505 7.73 -17.00 -5.89
N LEU A 506 7.39 -15.71 -5.95
CA LEU A 506 7.02 -15.04 -7.19
C LEU A 506 8.13 -15.15 -8.25
N LEU A 507 9.39 -14.98 -7.86
CA LEU A 507 10.54 -14.99 -8.77
C LEU A 507 10.91 -16.39 -9.30
N MET A 508 10.29 -17.48 -8.82
CA MET A 508 10.46 -18.81 -9.41
C MET A 508 9.77 -18.96 -10.77
N HIS A 509 8.83 -18.07 -11.10
CA HIS A 509 8.01 -18.16 -12.30
C HIS A 509 8.67 -17.46 -13.49
N ASP A 510 8.83 -18.17 -14.60
CA ASP A 510 9.43 -17.63 -15.82
C ASP A 510 8.37 -16.97 -16.72
N THR A 511 8.01 -15.72 -16.38
CA THR A 511 7.07 -14.90 -17.16
C THR A 511 7.61 -13.50 -17.45
N PRO A 512 7.16 -12.82 -18.53
CA PRO A 512 7.61 -11.47 -18.86
C PRO A 512 7.40 -10.43 -17.75
N ALA A 513 6.26 -10.41 -17.04
CA ALA A 513 6.03 -9.47 -15.96
C ALA A 513 6.85 -9.82 -14.71
N VAL A 514 7.05 -11.11 -14.40
CA VAL A 514 7.92 -11.53 -13.29
C VAL A 514 9.37 -11.12 -13.58
N ALA A 515 9.88 -11.35 -14.79
CA ALA A 515 11.22 -10.92 -15.19
C ALA A 515 11.39 -9.38 -15.09
N ARG A 516 10.37 -8.62 -15.53
CA ARG A 516 10.36 -7.15 -15.41
C ARG A 516 10.34 -6.69 -13.96
N PHE A 517 9.47 -7.25 -13.12
CA PHE A 517 9.45 -6.96 -11.69
C PHE A 517 10.76 -7.33 -11.02
N SER A 518 11.35 -8.48 -11.36
CA SER A 518 12.65 -8.93 -10.85
C SER A 518 13.74 -7.89 -11.09
N LYS A 519 13.85 -7.37 -12.32
CA LYS A 519 14.80 -6.29 -12.67
C LYS A 519 14.63 -5.08 -11.73
N TYR A 520 13.39 -4.61 -11.57
CA TYR A 520 13.11 -3.45 -10.72
C TYR A 520 13.37 -3.72 -9.24
N PHE A 521 12.94 -4.88 -8.75
CA PHE A 521 13.13 -5.32 -7.37
C PHE A 521 14.62 -5.38 -7.05
N HIS A 522 15.46 -5.98 -7.90
CA HIS A 522 16.90 -6.05 -7.68
C HIS A 522 17.57 -4.67 -7.66
N GLY A 523 17.08 -3.72 -8.45
CA GLY A 523 17.55 -2.33 -8.43
C GLY A 523 17.12 -1.48 -7.22
N ALA A 524 16.06 -1.89 -6.51
CA ALA A 524 15.51 -1.13 -5.40
C ALA A 524 16.21 -1.40 -4.06
N SER A 525 16.13 -0.45 -3.12
CA SER A 525 16.49 -0.68 -1.72
C SER A 525 15.43 -1.53 -1.03
N LYS A 526 15.86 -2.57 -0.29
CA LYS A 526 14.98 -3.46 0.50
C LYS A 526 14.98 -3.13 1.98
N ALA A 527 15.57 -1.98 2.35
CA ALA A 527 15.57 -1.51 3.72
C ALA A 527 14.11 -1.36 4.21
N PRO A 528 13.76 -1.89 5.39
CA PRO A 528 12.45 -1.70 5.97
C PRO A 528 12.20 -0.24 6.33
N GLU A 529 10.92 0.11 6.42
CA GLU A 529 10.51 1.39 7.00
C GLU A 529 10.45 1.26 8.52
N VAL A 530 11.10 2.17 9.24
CA VAL A 530 11.00 2.27 10.70
C VAL A 530 9.67 2.92 11.05
N ILE A 531 8.85 2.23 11.83
CA ILE A 531 7.52 2.67 12.28
C ILE A 531 7.62 3.42 13.60
N ALA A 532 8.32 2.81 14.56
CA ALA A 532 8.58 3.39 15.87
C ALA A 532 9.92 2.87 16.37
N HIS A 533 10.60 3.65 17.19
CA HIS A 533 11.84 3.22 17.84
C HIS A 533 11.93 3.80 19.24
N MET A 534 12.61 3.09 20.12
CA MET A 534 12.93 3.53 21.47
C MET A 534 14.32 3.04 21.83
N ALA A 535 15.13 3.91 22.41
CA ALA A 535 16.45 3.55 22.92
C ALA A 535 16.58 4.05 24.36
N GLY A 536 17.37 3.34 25.15
CA GLY A 536 17.61 3.67 26.54
C GLY A 536 18.88 3.05 27.08
N ALA A 537 19.16 3.34 28.34
CA ALA A 537 20.28 2.77 29.07
C ALA A 537 19.82 2.35 30.47
N LEU A 538 20.46 1.32 31.03
CA LEU A 538 20.18 0.81 32.37
C LEU A 538 21.46 0.43 33.12
#